data_AF-A0A842SXH7-F1
#
_entry.id   AF-A0A842SXH7-F1
#
_cell.length_a   1.000
_cell.length_b   1.000
_cell.length_c   1.000
_cell.angle_alpha   90.00
_cell.angle_beta   90.00
_cell.angle_gamma   90.00
#
_symmetry.space_group_name_H-M   'P 1'
#
loop_
_entity.id
_entity.type
_entity.pdbx_description
1 polymer ?
#
loop_
_entity_poly.entity_id
_entity_poly.type
_entity_poly.pdbx_seq_one_letter_code
_entity_poly.pdbx_strand_id
1 'polypeptide(L)'
;MDQNDFNELLKIQRMMASRIIQETTVDNKIKLLDLINRLVTDRNKKAQKETIIVEAQAEGFSETETLRLIEELLEDNLIIEPEPGYLKRA
;
A
#
# COMPACT_ATOMS: atom_id res chain seq x y z
N MET A 1 31.13 -9.22 26.95
CA MET A 1 30.03 -8.59 26.20
C MET A 1 29.17 -7.96 27.26
N ASP A 2 29.22 -6.64 27.40
CA ASP A 2 28.61 -5.96 28.53
C ASP A 2 27.10 -5.83 28.31
N GLN A 3 26.35 -5.77 29.40
CA GLN A 3 24.89 -5.66 29.35
C GLN A 3 24.44 -4.39 28.60
N ASN A 4 25.28 -3.36 28.56
CA ASN A 4 25.09 -2.15 27.76
C ASN A 4 25.18 -2.42 26.26
N ASP A 5 26.18 -3.19 25.80
CA ASP A 5 26.34 -3.56 24.39
C ASP A 5 25.13 -4.37 23.88
N PHE A 6 24.61 -5.28 24.72
CA PHE A 6 23.42 -6.07 24.38
C PHE A 6 22.16 -5.20 24.25
N ASN A 7 21.97 -4.22 25.13
CA ASN A 7 20.84 -3.30 25.07
C ASN A 7 20.91 -2.37 23.84
N GLU A 8 22.11 -1.92 23.47
CA GLU A 8 22.30 -1.13 22.24
C GLU A 8 22.00 -1.95 20.98
N LEU A 9 22.46 -3.20 20.92
CA LEU A 9 22.14 -4.11 19.82
C LEU A 9 20.63 -4.33 19.68
N LEU A 10 19.91 -4.53 20.78
CA LEU A 10 18.45 -4.68 20.77
C LEU A 10 17.75 -3.41 20.26
N LYS A 11 18.25 -2.22 20.64
CA LYS A 11 17.71 -0.95 20.14
C LYS A 11 17.89 -0.83 18.62
N ILE A 12 19.07 -1.16 18.11
CA ILE A 12 19.37 -1.16 16.68
C ILE A 12 18.46 -2.15 15.93
N GLN A 13 18.29 -3.37 16.47
CA GLN A 13 17.41 -4.38 15.86
C GLN A 13 15.96 -3.88 15.73
N ARG A 14 15.42 -3.24 16.77
CA ARG A 14 14.06 -2.67 16.73
C ARG A 14 13.94 -1.55 15.70
N MET A 15 14.94 -0.67 15.62
CA MET A 15 14.98 0.40 14.62
C MET A 15 15.01 -0.16 13.18
N MET A 16 15.82 -1.20 12.94
CA MET A 16 15.87 -1.85 11.63
C MET A 16 14.56 -2.54 11.28
N ALA A 17 13.96 -3.27 12.22
CA ALA A 17 12.66 -3.92 12.01
C ALA A 17 11.57 -2.90 11.65
N SER A 18 11.54 -1.76 12.33
CA SER A 18 10.60 -0.67 12.00
C SER A 18 10.81 -0.12 10.59
N ARG A 19 12.07 0.05 10.16
CA ARG A 19 12.38 0.55 8.81
C ARG A 19 11.95 -0.44 7.73
N ILE A 20 12.24 -1.72 7.93
CA ILE A 20 11.85 -2.79 7.00
C ILE A 20 10.33 -2.82 6.79
N ILE A 21 9.55 -2.66 7.87
CA ILE A 21 8.09 -2.60 7.79
C ILE A 21 7.63 -1.36 6.99
N GLN A 22 8.28 -0.22 7.19
CA GLN A 22 7.97 1.00 6.43
C GLN A 22 8.28 0.82 4.94
N GLU A 23 9.45 0.29 4.60
CA GLU A 23 9.85 -0.01 3.21
C GLU A 23 8.86 -0.98 2.54
N THR A 24 8.49 -2.05 3.24
CA THR A 24 7.51 -3.03 2.74
C THR A 24 6.16 -2.36 2.46
N THR A 25 5.73 -1.44 3.33
CA THR A 25 4.49 -0.69 3.15
C THR A 25 4.55 0.22 1.91
N VAL A 26 5.68 0.90 1.71
CA VAL A 26 5.90 1.77 0.54
C VAL A 26 5.88 0.95 -0.75
N ASP A 27 6.58 -0.19 -0.80
CA ASP A 27 6.59 -1.08 -1.96
C ASP A 27 5.20 -1.60 -2.30
N ASN A 28 4.40 -1.94 -1.27
CA ASN A 28 3.04 -2.40 -1.45
C ASN A 28 2.11 -1.29 -1.96
N LYS A 29 2.29 -0.04 -1.50
CA LYS A 29 1.60 1.14 -2.06
C LYS A 29 1.92 1.32 -3.55
N ILE A 30 3.21 1.22 -3.92
CA ILE A 30 3.65 1.37 -5.31
C ILE A 30 2.99 0.30 -6.20
N LYS A 31 3.05 -0.97 -5.79
CA LYS A 31 2.43 -2.08 -6.52
C LYS A 31 0.92 -1.89 -6.70
N LEU A 32 0.22 -1.47 -5.65
CA LEU A 32 -1.22 -1.23 -5.73
C LEU A 32 -1.53 -0.05 -6.64
N LEU A 33 -0.76 1.03 -6.58
CA LEU A 33 -0.92 2.19 -7.46
C LEU A 33 -0.70 1.79 -8.93
N ASP A 34 0.29 0.94 -9.22
CA ASP A 34 0.53 0.40 -10.56
C ASP A 34 -0.62 -0.49 -11.05
N LEU A 35 -1.23 -1.28 -10.16
CA LEU A 35 -2.45 -2.03 -10.48
C LEU A 35 -3.61 -1.09 -10.83
N ILE A 36 -3.87 -0.08 -10.00
CA ILE A 36 -4.92 0.92 -10.26
C ILE A 36 -4.65 1.62 -11.60
N ASN A 37 -3.39 1.94 -11.90
CA ASN A 37 -2.99 2.54 -13.16
C ASN A 37 -3.28 1.62 -14.36
N ARG A 38 -3.02 0.32 -14.25
CA ARG A 38 -3.37 -0.62 -15.33
C ARG A 38 -4.88 -0.72 -15.57
N LEU A 39 -5.68 -0.66 -14.50
CA LEU A 39 -7.15 -0.77 -14.58
C LEU A 39 -7.81 0.55 -15.03
N VAL A 40 -7.27 1.69 -14.63
CA VAL A 40 -7.70 3.02 -15.06
C VAL A 40 -6.99 3.36 -16.37
N THR A 41 -7.64 3.07 -17.50
CA THR A 41 -7.12 3.33 -18.84
C THR A 41 -7.65 4.64 -19.43
N ASP A 42 -7.08 5.13 -20.53
CA ASP A 42 -7.58 6.34 -21.19
C ASP A 42 -9.05 6.22 -21.67
N ARG A 43 -9.50 4.99 -21.95
CA ARG A 43 -10.92 4.71 -22.24
C ARG A 43 -11.76 4.64 -20.97
N ASN A 44 -11.23 4.04 -19.90
CA ASN A 44 -11.89 3.90 -18.60
C ASN A 44 -11.26 4.84 -17.59
N LYS A 45 -11.76 6.08 -17.54
CA LYS A 45 -11.28 7.15 -16.65
C LYS A 45 -11.36 6.85 -15.15
N LYS A 46 -11.99 5.73 -14.77
CA LYS A 46 -12.15 5.24 -13.39
C LYS A 46 -12.29 3.71 -13.41
N ALA A 47 -11.88 3.07 -12.33
CA ALA A 47 -12.02 1.64 -12.10
C ALA A 47 -12.92 1.40 -10.88
N GLN A 48 -13.68 0.31 -10.87
CA GLN A 48 -14.46 -0.06 -9.68
C GLN A 48 -13.51 -0.54 -8.57
N LYS A 49 -13.78 -0.12 -7.34
CA LYS A 49 -13.02 -0.51 -6.15
C LYS A 49 -12.99 -2.03 -6.00
N GLU A 50 -14.12 -2.69 -6.22
CA GLU A 50 -14.24 -4.14 -6.15
C GLU A 50 -13.39 -4.85 -7.20
N THR A 51 -13.29 -4.30 -8.42
CA THR A 51 -12.38 -4.84 -9.44
C THR A 51 -10.93 -4.72 -8.97
N ILE A 52 -10.54 -3.57 -8.40
CA ILE A 52 -9.19 -3.39 -7.85
C ILE A 52 -8.91 -4.40 -6.74
N ILE A 53 -9.87 -4.64 -5.84
CA ILE A 53 -9.74 -5.61 -4.74
C ILE A 53 -9.54 -7.03 -5.28
N VAL A 54 -10.37 -7.45 -6.25
CA VAL A 54 -10.29 -8.79 -6.85
C VAL A 54 -8.95 -9.00 -7.57
N GLU A 55 -8.51 -8.01 -8.34
CA GLU A 55 -7.23 -8.09 -9.06
C GLU A 55 -6.03 -8.03 -8.09
N ALA A 56 -6.11 -7.24 -7.01
CA ALA A 56 -5.07 -7.20 -5.99
C ALA A 56 -4.95 -8.55 -5.25
N GLN A 57 -6.07 -9.21 -4.97
CA GLN A 57 -6.08 -10.57 -4.41
C GLN A 57 -5.39 -11.57 -5.35
N ALA A 58 -5.61 -11.46 -6.66
CA ALA A 58 -4.91 -12.27 -7.65
C ALA A 58 -3.40 -12.02 -7.68
N GLU A 59 -2.95 -10.81 -7.31
CA GLU A 59 -1.53 -10.44 -7.18
C GLU A 59 -0.94 -10.71 -5.78
N GLY A 60 -1.72 -11.35 -4.89
CA GLY A 60 -1.25 -11.84 -3.60
C GLY A 60 -1.52 -10.91 -2.41
N PHE A 61 -2.27 -9.82 -2.60
CA PHE A 61 -2.70 -8.98 -1.48
C PHE A 61 -3.88 -9.61 -0.73
N SER A 62 -3.97 -9.35 0.57
CA SER A 62 -5.22 -9.61 1.28
C SER A 62 -6.23 -8.49 1.02
N GLU A 63 -7.53 -8.78 1.17
CA GLU A 63 -8.58 -7.76 1.04
C GLU A 63 -8.37 -6.62 2.04
N THR A 64 -8.12 -6.97 3.31
CA THR A 64 -7.90 -6.00 4.39
C THR A 64 -6.69 -5.11 4.12
N GLU A 65 -5.59 -5.70 3.64
CA GLU A 65 -4.41 -4.92 3.25
C GLU A 65 -4.71 -4.01 2.07
N THR A 66 -5.42 -4.50 1.06
CA THR A 66 -5.79 -3.71 -0.12
C THR A 66 -6.65 -2.51 0.28
N LEU A 67 -7.66 -2.72 1.12
CA LEU A 67 -8.53 -1.65 1.61
C LEU A 67 -7.75 -0.58 2.38
N ARG A 68 -6.88 -0.99 3.31
CA ARG A 68 -6.00 -0.08 4.05
C ARG A 68 -5.11 0.72 3.11
N LEU A 69 -4.48 0.07 2.13
CA LEU A 69 -3.61 0.74 1.16
C LEU A 69 -4.39 1.72 0.26
N ILE A 70 -5.64 1.39 -0.13
CA ILE A 70 -6.52 2.32 -0.85
C ILE A 70 -6.78 3.57 -0.02
N GLU A 71 -7.11 3.43 1.26
CA GLU A 71 -7.33 4.56 2.17
C GLU A 71 -6.08 5.43 2.28
N GLU A 72 -4.91 4.82 2.48
CA GLU A 72 -3.65 5.56 2.54
C GLU A 72 -3.32 6.28 1.22
N LEU A 73 -3.60 5.68 0.06
CA LEU A 73 -3.41 6.33 -1.24
C LEU A 73 -4.38 7.50 -1.47
N LEU A 74 -5.59 7.43 -0.91
CA LEU A 74 -6.56 8.53 -0.92
C LEU A 74 -6.09 9.68 -0.02
N GLU A 75 -5.61 9.37 1.19
CA GLU A 75 -5.04 10.35 2.13
C GLU A 75 -3.80 11.05 1.54
N ASP A 76 -2.95 10.30 0.84
CA ASP A 76 -1.77 10.81 0.15
C ASP A 76 -2.11 11.59 -1.15
N ASN A 77 -3.40 11.67 -1.53
CA ASN A 77 -3.90 12.27 -2.78
C ASN A 77 -3.26 11.68 -4.05
N LEU A 78 -2.90 10.40 -4.03
CA LEU A 78 -2.37 9.69 -5.20
C LEU A 78 -3.50 9.12 -6.08
N ILE A 79 -4.64 8.83 -5.45
CA ILE A 79 -5.89 8.45 -6.11
C ILE A 79 -7.03 9.27 -5.51
N ILE A 80 -8.15 9.33 -6.21
CA ILE A 80 -9.39 9.95 -5.72
C ILE A 80 -10.60 9.08 -6.02
N GLU A 81 -11.63 9.21 -5.17
CA GLU A 81 -12.93 8.55 -5.30
C GLU A 81 -13.98 9.55 -5.82
N PRO A 82 -14.11 9.76 -7.15
CA PRO A 82 -15.05 10.72 -7.72
C PRO A 82 -16.51 10.36 -7.47
N GLU A 83 -16.78 9.06 -7.31
CA GLU A 83 -18.10 8.49 -7.05
C GLU A 83 -17.93 7.30 -6.11
N PRO A 84 -18.90 7.01 -5.22
CA PRO A 84 -18.81 5.87 -4.31
C PRO A 84 -18.53 4.56 -5.05
N GLY A 85 -17.48 3.86 -4.64
CA GLY A 85 -17.05 2.59 -5.21
C GLY A 85 -16.23 2.71 -6.50
N TYR A 86 -15.85 3.91 -6.94
CA TYR A 86 -15.01 4.12 -8.11
C TYR A 86 -13.76 4.91 -7.78
N LEU A 87 -12.61 4.39 -8.19
CA LEU A 87 -11.31 5.02 -7.99
C LEU A 87 -10.75 5.50 -9.33
N LYS A 88 -10.10 6.66 -9.32
CA LYS A 88 -9.28 7.15 -10.44
C LYS A 88 -8.00 7.77 -9.91
N ARG A 89 -7.06 8.00 -10.81
CA ARG A 89 -5.84 8.76 -10.53
C ARG A 89 -6.21 10.20 -10.17
N ALA A 90 -5.50 10.77 -9.20
CA ALA A 90 -5.65 12.18 -8.83
C ALA A 90 -5.29 13.11 -10.00
#